data_AF-A0A9P4PQU5-F1
#
_entry.id   AF-A0A9P4PQU5-F1
#
_cell.length_a   1.000
_cell.length_b   1.000
_cell.length_c   1.000
_cell.angle_alpha   90.00
_cell.angle_beta   90.00
_cell.angle_gamma   90.00
#
_symmetry.space_group_name_H-M   'P 1'
#
loop_
_entity.id
_entity.type
_entity.pdbx_description
1 polymer ?
#
loop_
_entity_poly.entity_id
_entity_poly.type
_entity_poly.pdbx_seq_one_letter_code
_entity_poly.pdbx_strand_id
1 'polypeptide(L)'
;MAQAAALAGHHCVPAFNANGDAPVTVLVNTVRGTIAFTAAKDAPLSSIYETLYERAPWIANTSYILTTHSRRTVPTTDGPVSSLLSSASDTFISLRLSVPLCGGKGGFGSILRAQGGRMSSRKKKQGDVNGSSRNLDGRRLRTVAEAKTLAEYLAIKPEMDKREKEERRKRWEDIVASTERKQDELASGRTQVRLDGKWVEDKEEAENKTREAIEKMLMAQQRSSSEEEEEEEEQVAESSKPAAQRTMFGWDDEDDEFMSDSEEEEDISEEDKPKFEGKGKGKAV
;
A
#
# COMPACT_ATOMS: atom_id res chain seq x y z
N MET A 1 -25.87 -39.18 5.08
CA MET A 1 -27.32 -39.36 5.34
C MET A 1 -28.01 -38.07 4.95
N ALA A 2 -29.01 -38.10 4.06
CA ALA A 2 -29.77 -36.91 3.69
C ALA A 2 -31.05 -36.84 4.54
N GLN A 3 -31.35 -35.67 5.11
CA GLN A 3 -32.59 -35.44 5.86
C GLN A 3 -33.43 -34.43 5.08
N ALA A 4 -34.51 -34.89 4.48
CA ALA A 4 -35.37 -34.05 3.65
C ALA A 4 -36.20 -33.11 4.53
N ALA A 5 -36.01 -31.79 4.35
CA ALA A 5 -36.87 -30.79 4.98
C ALA A 5 -38.22 -30.75 4.22
N ALA A 6 -39.29 -31.18 4.89
CA ALA A 6 -40.63 -31.21 4.28
C ALA A 6 -41.17 -29.80 4.05
N LEU A 7 -41.33 -29.42 2.78
CA LEU A 7 -41.99 -28.18 2.38
C LEU A 7 -43.50 -28.30 2.60
N ALA A 8 -43.96 -27.98 3.81
CA ALA A 8 -45.37 -27.95 4.18
C ALA A 8 -46.09 -26.74 3.55
N GLY A 9 -46.35 -26.83 2.24
CA GLY A 9 -47.06 -25.83 1.44
C GLY A 9 -48.50 -25.64 1.91
N HIS A 10 -48.72 -24.74 2.85
CA HIS A 10 -50.05 -24.35 3.30
C HIS A 10 -50.75 -23.53 2.20
N HIS A 11 -51.70 -24.17 1.51
CA HIS A 11 -52.54 -23.52 0.50
C HIS A 11 -53.35 -22.38 1.14
N CYS A 12 -52.91 -21.15 0.92
CA CYS A 12 -53.64 -19.95 1.31
C CYS A 12 -54.82 -19.78 0.34
N VAL A 13 -56.00 -20.25 0.74
CA VAL A 13 -57.24 -20.05 -0.05
C VAL A 13 -57.52 -18.54 -0.15
N PRO A 14 -57.75 -17.98 -1.35
CA PRO A 14 -58.05 -16.56 -1.50
C PRO A 14 -59.48 -16.28 -1.00
N ALA A 15 -59.58 -15.83 0.25
CA ALA A 15 -60.84 -15.34 0.81
C ALA A 15 -61.22 -14.01 0.12
N PHE A 16 -62.18 -14.08 -0.80
CA PHE A 16 -62.83 -12.89 -1.34
C PHE A 16 -63.63 -12.19 -0.25
N ASN A 17 -63.45 -10.88 -0.11
CA ASN A 17 -64.14 -10.06 0.87
C ASN A 17 -65.48 -9.56 0.31
N ALA A 18 -66.47 -9.37 1.19
CA ALA A 18 -67.83 -8.94 0.81
C ALA A 18 -67.88 -7.60 0.06
N ASN A 19 -66.85 -6.75 0.20
CA ASN A 19 -66.76 -5.44 -0.46
C ASN A 19 -66.13 -5.50 -1.87
N GLY A 20 -65.74 -6.69 -2.37
CA GLY A 20 -65.19 -6.87 -3.72
C GLY A 20 -63.76 -6.34 -3.93
N ASP A 21 -63.17 -5.71 -2.93
CA ASP A 21 -61.83 -5.12 -3.02
C ASP A 21 -60.71 -6.17 -2.98
N ALA A 22 -59.62 -5.93 -3.72
CA ALA A 22 -58.56 -6.92 -3.93
C ALA A 22 -57.78 -7.20 -2.63
N PRO A 23 -57.43 -8.48 -2.34
CA PRO A 23 -56.69 -8.83 -1.13
C PRO A 23 -55.26 -8.29 -1.17
N VAL A 24 -54.78 -7.82 -0.01
CA VAL A 24 -53.44 -7.26 0.18
C VAL A 24 -52.48 -8.34 0.63
N THR A 25 -51.30 -8.38 0.02
CA THR A 25 -50.24 -9.34 0.37
C THR A 25 -49.41 -8.87 1.58
N VAL A 26 -49.69 -9.50 2.71
CA VAL A 26 -48.98 -9.59 4.00
C VAL A 26 -47.53 -10.08 3.94
N LEU A 27 -46.51 -9.26 3.66
CA LEU A 27 -45.09 -9.70 3.68
C LEU A 27 -44.38 -9.28 4.97
N VAL A 28 -44.22 -10.20 5.93
CA VAL A 28 -43.51 -9.96 7.19
C VAL A 28 -42.09 -10.53 7.14
N ASN A 29 -41.08 -9.64 7.01
CA ASN A 29 -39.67 -10.00 7.09
C ASN A 29 -39.24 -10.18 8.55
N THR A 30 -38.77 -11.39 8.90
CA THR A 30 -38.27 -11.74 10.25
C THR A 30 -36.79 -12.12 10.21
N VAL A 31 -36.17 -12.26 11.39
CA VAL A 31 -34.77 -12.73 11.53
C VAL A 31 -34.58 -14.16 10.99
N ARG A 32 -35.65 -14.96 10.84
CA ARG A 32 -35.61 -16.35 10.34
C ARG A 32 -36.10 -16.51 8.89
N GLY A 33 -36.43 -15.41 8.21
CA GLY A 33 -37.00 -15.42 6.85
C GLY A 33 -38.31 -14.64 6.75
N THR A 34 -38.93 -14.68 5.56
CA THR A 34 -40.14 -13.92 5.23
C THR A 34 -41.39 -14.78 5.38
N ILE A 35 -42.41 -14.27 6.05
CA ILE A 35 -43.73 -14.90 6.19
C ILE A 35 -44.70 -14.15 5.27
N ALA A 36 -45.34 -14.87 4.34
CA ALA A 36 -46.26 -14.31 3.35
C ALA A 36 -47.70 -14.83 3.57
N PHE A 37 -48.67 -13.92 3.66
CA PHE A 37 -50.11 -14.24 3.74
C PHE A 37 -50.97 -13.15 3.05
N THR A 38 -52.26 -13.39 2.89
CA THR A 38 -53.22 -12.42 2.32
C THR A 38 -54.15 -11.88 3.41
N ALA A 39 -54.41 -10.57 3.41
CA ALA A 39 -55.37 -9.91 4.31
C ALA A 39 -56.34 -9.02 3.51
N ALA A 40 -57.52 -8.74 4.07
CA ALA A 40 -58.43 -7.74 3.51
C ALA A 40 -57.90 -6.32 3.78
N LYS A 41 -58.24 -5.34 2.93
CA LYS A 41 -57.98 -3.92 3.24
C LYS A 41 -58.74 -3.46 4.49
N ASP A 42 -59.95 -3.99 4.68
CA ASP A 42 -60.85 -3.70 5.80
C ASP A 42 -60.61 -4.61 7.02
N ALA A 43 -59.68 -5.56 6.95
CA ALA A 43 -59.37 -6.44 8.08
C ALA A 43 -58.81 -5.63 9.26
N PRO A 44 -59.13 -6.01 10.51
CA PRO A 44 -58.53 -5.39 11.69
C PRO A 44 -57.03 -5.75 11.77
N LEU A 45 -56.22 -4.82 12.26
CA LEU A 45 -54.78 -5.04 12.46
C LEU A 45 -54.48 -6.22 13.41
N SER A 46 -55.40 -6.60 14.31
CA SER A 46 -55.28 -7.79 15.15
C SER A 46 -55.02 -9.07 14.34
N SER A 47 -55.65 -9.21 13.18
CA SER A 47 -55.50 -10.39 12.31
C SER A 47 -54.07 -10.59 11.80
N ILE A 48 -53.31 -9.49 11.63
CA ILE A 48 -51.87 -9.54 11.30
C ILE A 48 -51.06 -10.11 12.48
N TYR A 49 -51.46 -9.87 13.73
CA TYR A 49 -50.78 -10.41 14.90
C TYR A 49 -51.18 -11.86 15.19
N GLU A 50 -52.46 -12.22 15.01
CA GLU A 50 -52.97 -13.59 15.15
C GLU A 50 -52.24 -14.55 14.18
N THR A 51 -52.26 -14.24 12.88
CA THR A 51 -51.56 -15.01 11.85
C THR A 51 -50.03 -15.01 12.02
N LEU A 52 -49.46 -13.99 12.66
CA LEU A 52 -48.04 -13.94 13.03
C LEU A 52 -47.73 -14.89 14.20
N TYR A 53 -48.59 -14.97 15.22
CA TYR A 53 -48.39 -15.90 16.34
C TYR A 53 -48.57 -17.37 15.91
N GLU A 54 -49.53 -17.68 15.04
CA GLU A 54 -49.68 -19.01 14.44
C GLU A 54 -48.43 -19.45 13.67
N ARG A 55 -47.90 -18.56 12.81
CA ARG A 55 -46.82 -18.89 11.88
C ARG A 55 -45.42 -18.72 12.46
N ALA A 56 -45.28 -17.99 13.56
CA ALA A 56 -44.00 -17.73 14.23
C ALA A 56 -44.14 -17.73 15.76
N PRO A 57 -44.50 -18.88 16.39
CA PRO A 57 -44.73 -18.99 17.83
C PRO A 57 -43.49 -18.65 18.69
N TRP A 58 -42.28 -18.67 18.11
CA TRP A 58 -41.06 -18.21 18.79
C TRP A 58 -41.07 -16.72 19.17
N ILE A 59 -41.98 -15.93 18.59
CA ILE A 59 -42.13 -14.50 18.89
C ILE A 59 -42.83 -14.28 20.23
N ALA A 60 -43.76 -15.18 20.62
CA ALA A 60 -44.66 -14.97 21.76
C ALA A 60 -43.95 -14.71 23.10
N ASN A 61 -42.75 -15.29 23.30
CA ASN A 61 -41.95 -15.14 24.51
C ASN A 61 -40.88 -14.03 24.40
N THR A 62 -40.93 -13.20 23.35
CA THR A 62 -39.96 -12.12 23.09
C THR A 62 -40.66 -10.79 22.94
N SER A 63 -40.04 -9.70 23.39
CA SER A 63 -40.43 -8.37 22.93
C SER A 63 -40.09 -8.22 21.45
N TYR A 64 -40.94 -7.53 20.70
CA TYR A 64 -40.73 -7.29 19.27
C TYR A 64 -41.35 -5.95 18.86
N ILE A 65 -40.89 -5.42 17.72
CA ILE A 65 -41.41 -4.20 17.11
C ILE A 65 -41.73 -4.53 15.65
N LEU A 66 -42.99 -4.35 15.26
CA LEU A 66 -43.46 -4.51 13.89
C LEU A 66 -43.51 -3.14 13.22
N THR A 67 -42.75 -2.94 12.13
CA THR A 67 -42.69 -1.65 11.41
C THR A 67 -42.94 -1.82 9.92
N THR A 68 -43.58 -0.84 9.28
CA THR A 68 -43.60 -0.73 7.81
C THR A 68 -42.19 -0.47 7.25
N HIS A 69 -42.02 -0.58 5.93
CA HIS A 69 -40.81 -0.11 5.23
C HIS A 69 -40.49 1.37 5.54
N SER A 70 -41.51 2.22 5.65
CA SER A 70 -41.41 3.63 6.05
C SER A 70 -41.04 3.86 7.53
N ARG A 71 -40.72 2.79 8.29
CA ARG A 71 -40.37 2.80 9.72
C ARG A 71 -41.49 3.30 10.65
N ARG A 72 -42.74 3.36 10.17
CA ARG A 72 -43.92 3.57 11.03
C ARG A 72 -44.20 2.28 11.81
N THR A 73 -44.36 2.38 13.12
CA THR A 73 -44.79 1.26 13.96
C THR A 73 -46.22 0.87 13.62
N VAL A 74 -46.47 -0.43 13.42
CA VAL A 74 -47.82 -0.97 13.36
C VAL A 74 -48.39 -0.99 14.79
N PRO A 75 -49.55 -0.36 15.05
CA PRO A 75 -50.19 -0.45 16.36
C PRO A 75 -50.91 -1.79 16.52
N THR A 76 -51.10 -2.22 17.77
CA THR A 76 -51.99 -3.35 18.14
C THR A 76 -53.45 -2.91 18.29
N THR A 77 -53.74 -1.63 18.12
CA THR A 77 -55.09 -1.05 18.18
C THR A 77 -55.95 -1.53 17.01
N ASP A 78 -57.24 -1.75 17.26
CA ASP A 78 -58.19 -2.07 16.20
C ASP A 78 -58.33 -0.91 15.20
N GLY A 79 -58.46 -1.27 13.92
CA GLY A 79 -58.34 -0.37 12.77
C GLY A 79 -57.90 -1.12 11.51
N PRO A 80 -58.17 -0.58 10.31
CA PRO A 80 -58.04 -1.34 9.07
C PRO A 80 -56.60 -1.44 8.58
N VAL A 81 -56.25 -2.58 7.97
CA VAL A 81 -54.98 -2.82 7.27
C VAL A 81 -54.69 -1.74 6.21
N SER A 82 -55.73 -1.17 5.58
CA SER A 82 -55.60 -0.05 4.65
C SER A 82 -54.88 1.18 5.22
N SER A 83 -54.91 1.39 6.55
CA SER A 83 -54.17 2.46 7.23
C SER A 83 -52.65 2.31 7.14
N LEU A 84 -52.12 1.14 6.75
CA LEU A 84 -50.68 0.89 6.57
C LEU A 84 -50.20 1.03 5.10
N LEU A 85 -51.13 1.12 4.13
CA LEU A 85 -50.79 1.31 2.72
C LEU A 85 -50.22 2.73 2.49
N SER A 86 -49.42 2.90 1.43
CA SER A 86 -48.93 4.24 1.03
C SER A 86 -49.85 4.87 -0.02
N SER A 87 -50.51 4.04 -0.83
CA SER A 87 -51.59 4.39 -1.75
C SER A 87 -52.76 3.39 -1.60
N ALA A 88 -54.00 3.83 -1.82
CA ALA A 88 -55.17 2.94 -1.84
C ALA A 88 -55.13 1.89 -2.97
N SER A 89 -54.24 2.08 -3.95
CA SER A 89 -53.93 1.14 -5.04
C SER A 89 -52.91 0.05 -4.68
N ASP A 90 -52.25 0.13 -3.51
CA ASP A 90 -51.18 -0.82 -3.15
C ASP A 90 -51.75 -2.22 -2.87
N THR A 91 -51.19 -3.23 -3.55
CA THR A 91 -51.61 -4.64 -3.44
C THR A 91 -50.77 -5.47 -2.46
N PHE A 92 -49.74 -4.88 -1.86
CA PHE A 92 -48.85 -5.54 -0.90
C PHE A 92 -48.37 -4.58 0.18
N ILE A 93 -48.11 -5.11 1.37
CA ILE A 93 -47.48 -4.39 2.49
C ILE A 93 -46.21 -5.13 2.86
N SER A 94 -45.09 -4.41 2.94
CA SER A 94 -43.86 -4.93 3.53
C SER A 94 -43.70 -4.47 4.97
N LEU A 95 -43.77 -5.44 5.89
CA LEU A 95 -43.53 -5.28 7.31
C LEU A 95 -42.18 -5.89 7.69
N ARG A 96 -41.53 -5.32 8.70
CA ARG A 96 -40.28 -5.80 9.29
C ARG A 96 -40.50 -6.06 10.76
N LEU A 97 -40.32 -7.32 11.16
CA LEU A 97 -40.29 -7.74 12.55
C LEU A 97 -38.88 -7.55 13.10
N SER A 98 -38.74 -6.69 14.12
CA SER A 98 -37.48 -6.39 14.77
C SER A 98 -37.54 -6.80 16.23
N VAL A 99 -36.76 -7.81 16.65
CA VAL A 99 -36.61 -8.17 18.07
C VAL A 99 -35.53 -7.29 18.69
N PRO A 100 -35.84 -6.39 19.64
CA PRO A 100 -34.82 -5.61 20.35
C PRO A 100 -33.97 -6.53 21.25
N LEU A 101 -32.70 -6.71 20.87
CA LEU A 101 -31.77 -7.51 21.66
C LEU A 101 -31.46 -6.82 23.01
N CYS A 102 -31.38 -7.60 24.07
CA CYS A 102 -31.12 -7.16 25.45
C CYS A 102 -29.64 -6.80 25.72
N GLY A 103 -28.98 -6.13 24.76
CA GLY A 103 -27.61 -5.65 24.84
C GLY A 103 -27.13 -5.12 23.48
N GLY A 104 -26.23 -4.14 23.41
CA GLY A 104 -25.63 -3.34 24.48
C GLY A 104 -25.06 -2.03 23.94
N LYS A 105 -25.01 -0.98 24.77
CA LYS A 105 -24.74 0.42 24.37
C LYS A 105 -23.27 0.71 23.96
N GLY A 106 -22.47 -0.31 23.71
CA GLY A 106 -21.00 -0.22 23.65
C GLY A 106 -20.39 0.13 22.29
N GLY A 107 -20.90 -0.43 21.19
CA GLY A 107 -20.24 -0.40 19.88
C GLY A 107 -20.06 1.00 19.30
N PHE A 108 -21.14 1.77 19.17
CA PHE A 108 -21.07 3.11 18.57
C PHE A 108 -20.14 4.06 19.35
N GLY A 109 -20.16 4.00 20.69
CA GLY A 109 -19.28 4.79 21.53
C GLY A 109 -17.79 4.42 21.42
N SER A 110 -17.45 3.15 21.17
CA SER A 110 -16.05 2.76 20.90
C SER A 110 -15.61 3.18 19.49
N ILE A 111 -16.49 3.05 18.49
CA ILE A 111 -16.23 3.52 17.12
C ILE A 111 -15.97 5.02 17.08
N LEU A 112 -16.79 5.84 17.77
CA LEU A 112 -16.57 7.29 17.85
C LEU A 112 -15.24 7.64 18.52
N ARG A 113 -14.84 6.94 19.60
CA ARG A 113 -13.53 7.16 20.23
C ARG A 113 -12.37 6.78 19.30
N ALA A 114 -12.48 5.66 18.59
CA ALA A 114 -11.48 5.21 17.63
C ALA A 114 -11.34 6.17 16.44
N GLN A 115 -12.46 6.67 15.88
CA GLN A 115 -12.45 7.68 14.83
C GLN A 115 -11.90 9.02 15.33
N GLY A 116 -12.31 9.49 16.51
CA GLY A 116 -11.82 10.73 17.11
C GLY A 116 -10.31 10.74 17.32
N GLY A 117 -9.72 9.62 17.77
CA GLY A 117 -8.26 9.46 17.86
C GLY A 117 -7.56 9.61 16.51
N ARG A 118 -8.09 8.96 15.46
CA ARG A 118 -7.57 9.04 14.07
C ARG A 118 -7.69 10.43 13.45
N MET A 119 -8.71 11.19 13.82
CA MET A 119 -8.89 12.60 13.41
C MET A 119 -7.92 13.54 14.14
N SER A 120 -7.65 13.28 15.42
CA SER A 120 -6.72 14.09 16.22
C SER A 120 -5.26 13.97 15.74
N SER A 121 -4.78 12.75 15.49
CA SER A 121 -3.38 12.52 15.10
C SER A 121 -3.03 13.09 13.71
N ARG A 122 -3.92 12.93 12.72
CA ARG A 122 -3.68 13.43 11.34
C ARG A 122 -3.45 14.95 11.29
N LYS A 123 -4.13 15.73 12.13
CA LYS A 123 -3.94 17.20 12.19
C LYS A 123 -2.57 17.63 12.74
N LYS A 124 -1.75 16.71 13.26
CA LYS A 124 -0.39 16.99 13.74
C LYS A 124 0.72 16.64 12.74
N LYS A 125 0.47 15.75 11.75
CA LYS A 125 1.40 15.49 10.61
C LYS A 125 1.07 16.33 9.36
N GLN A 126 -0.18 16.77 9.16
CA GLN A 126 -0.53 17.61 8.02
C GLN A 126 -0.08 19.07 8.24
N GLY A 127 1.09 19.41 7.71
CA GLY A 127 1.60 20.78 7.65
C GLY A 127 0.61 21.74 6.97
N ASP A 128 0.52 22.95 7.54
CA ASP A 128 -0.46 24.00 7.26
C ASP A 128 -1.76 23.58 6.56
N VAL A 129 -2.75 23.15 7.35
CA VAL A 129 -4.14 22.94 6.91
C VAL A 129 -4.75 24.21 6.27
N ASN A 130 -4.17 25.39 6.49
CA ASN A 130 -4.59 26.65 5.87
C ASN A 130 -3.95 26.90 4.49
N GLY A 131 -3.10 26.02 3.96
CA GLY A 131 -2.44 26.22 2.65
C GLY A 131 -3.40 26.38 1.46
N SER A 132 -4.64 25.89 1.59
CA SER A 132 -5.73 26.09 0.62
C SER A 132 -6.52 27.40 0.82
N SER A 133 -6.32 28.11 1.93
CA SER A 133 -6.91 29.43 2.17
C SER A 133 -6.27 30.50 1.27
N ARG A 134 -6.93 31.65 1.16
CA ARG A 134 -6.50 32.77 0.33
C ARG A 134 -6.12 33.97 1.20
N ASN A 135 -5.08 34.68 0.79
CA ASN A 135 -4.76 36.01 1.27
C ASN A 135 -5.82 37.03 0.82
N LEU A 136 -5.78 38.23 1.38
CA LEU A 136 -6.63 39.36 0.94
C LEU A 136 -6.40 39.73 -0.54
N ASP A 137 -5.22 39.42 -1.09
CA ASP A 137 -4.84 39.53 -2.51
C ASP A 137 -5.34 38.34 -3.38
N GLY A 138 -6.22 37.48 -2.86
CA GLY A 138 -6.82 36.35 -3.59
C GLY A 138 -5.88 35.17 -3.92
N ARG A 139 -4.55 35.32 -3.80
CA ARG A 139 -3.55 34.24 -3.93
C ARG A 139 -3.68 33.23 -2.79
N ARG A 140 -3.39 31.96 -3.04
CA ARG A 140 -3.38 30.91 -2.00
C ARG A 140 -2.13 31.01 -1.14
N LEU A 141 -2.23 30.66 0.14
CA LEU A 141 -1.06 30.63 1.04
C LEU A 141 0.04 29.70 0.50
N ARG A 142 -0.32 28.51 0.00
CA ARG A 142 0.61 27.56 -0.61
C ARG A 142 1.48 28.20 -1.70
N THR A 143 0.87 28.89 -2.67
CA THR A 143 1.61 29.54 -3.77
C THR A 143 2.51 30.69 -3.31
N VAL A 144 2.22 31.30 -2.15
CA VAL A 144 3.07 32.33 -1.55
C VAL A 144 4.22 31.73 -0.73
N ALA A 145 4.03 30.54 -0.14
CA ALA A 145 5.12 29.78 0.48
C ALA A 145 6.09 29.26 -0.60
N GLU A 146 5.57 28.63 -1.66
CA GLU A 146 6.36 28.14 -2.80
C GLU A 146 7.19 29.26 -3.47
N ALA A 147 6.60 30.47 -3.62
CA ALA A 147 7.33 31.64 -4.12
C ALA A 147 8.44 32.14 -3.17
N LYS A 148 8.26 32.01 -1.84
CA LYS A 148 9.29 32.37 -0.85
C LYS A 148 10.45 31.39 -0.88
N THR A 149 10.18 30.08 -0.86
CA THR A 149 11.25 29.06 -0.92
C THR A 149 12.06 29.16 -2.21
N LEU A 150 11.44 29.52 -3.35
CA LEU A 150 12.14 29.78 -4.59
C LEU A 150 13.00 31.07 -4.53
N ALA A 151 12.51 32.14 -3.90
CA ALA A 151 13.29 33.36 -3.69
C ALA A 151 14.48 33.15 -2.74
N GLU A 152 14.29 32.39 -1.66
CA GLU A 152 15.33 31.98 -0.71
C GLU A 152 16.40 31.12 -1.42
N TYR A 153 16.00 30.13 -2.22
CA TYR A 153 16.93 29.33 -3.02
C TYR A 153 17.74 30.17 -4.02
N LEU A 154 17.10 31.11 -4.73
CA LEU A 154 17.79 32.02 -5.65
C LEU A 154 18.74 32.99 -4.93
N ALA A 155 18.47 33.35 -3.68
CA ALA A 155 19.37 34.15 -2.85
C ALA A 155 20.56 33.35 -2.30
N ILE A 156 20.36 32.06 -1.97
CA ILE A 156 21.39 31.16 -1.43
C ILE A 156 22.33 30.64 -2.55
N LYS A 157 21.83 30.44 -3.78
CA LYS A 157 22.65 29.98 -4.91
C LYS A 157 23.98 30.75 -5.10
N PRO A 158 24.02 32.10 -5.16
CA PRO A 158 25.28 32.84 -5.31
C PRO A 158 26.19 32.80 -4.07
N GLU A 159 25.74 32.28 -2.92
CA GLU A 159 26.61 31.95 -1.78
C GLU A 159 27.23 30.56 -1.97
N MET A 160 26.42 29.56 -2.31
CA MET A 160 26.86 28.21 -2.63
C MET A 160 27.90 28.20 -3.77
N ASP A 161 27.60 28.91 -4.87
CA ASP A 161 28.49 29.08 -6.04
C ASP A 161 29.82 29.75 -5.68
N LYS A 162 29.90 30.53 -4.58
CA LYS A 162 31.15 31.13 -4.07
C LYS A 162 31.91 30.15 -3.19
N ARG A 163 31.22 29.49 -2.25
CA ARG A 163 31.83 28.50 -1.35
C ARG A 163 32.46 27.36 -2.15
N GLU A 164 31.79 26.87 -3.19
CA GLU A 164 32.34 25.84 -4.09
C GLU A 164 33.57 26.33 -4.87
N LYS A 165 33.63 27.62 -5.25
CA LYS A 165 34.81 28.24 -5.88
C LYS A 165 35.94 28.50 -4.88
N GLU A 166 35.64 28.70 -3.61
CA GLU A 166 36.62 28.80 -2.52
C GLU A 166 37.18 27.43 -2.16
N GLU A 167 36.35 26.40 -2.05
CA GLU A 167 36.80 25.01 -1.90
C GLU A 167 37.63 24.55 -3.11
N ARG A 168 37.21 24.86 -4.35
CA ARG A 168 37.96 24.53 -5.56
C ARG A 168 39.31 25.27 -5.62
N ARG A 169 39.36 26.55 -5.24
CA ARG A 169 40.62 27.31 -5.14
C ARG A 169 41.52 26.73 -4.07
N LYS A 170 41.02 26.47 -2.87
CA LYS A 170 41.80 25.85 -1.79
C LYS A 170 42.36 24.48 -2.21
N ARG A 171 41.56 23.61 -2.83
CA ARG A 171 42.05 22.31 -3.35
C ARG A 171 43.14 22.49 -4.41
N TRP A 172 43.06 23.53 -5.24
CA TRP A 172 44.12 23.90 -6.18
C TRP A 172 45.37 24.44 -5.47
N GLU A 173 45.22 25.30 -4.48
CA GLU A 173 46.31 25.84 -3.66
C GLU A 173 47.04 24.73 -2.88
N ASP A 174 46.29 23.80 -2.27
CA ASP A 174 46.80 22.60 -1.60
C ASP A 174 47.57 21.69 -2.60
N ILE A 175 47.05 21.49 -3.81
CA ILE A 175 47.75 20.73 -4.87
C ILE A 175 49.03 21.46 -5.30
N VAL A 176 48.97 22.75 -5.61
CA VAL A 176 50.12 23.56 -6.04
C VAL A 176 51.21 23.55 -4.98
N ALA A 177 50.88 23.81 -3.71
CA ALA A 177 51.82 23.74 -2.60
C ALA A 177 52.41 22.32 -2.42
N SER A 178 51.63 21.26 -2.65
CA SER A 178 52.15 19.89 -2.64
C SER A 178 53.10 19.59 -3.81
N THR A 179 52.92 20.23 -4.97
CA THR A 179 53.82 20.08 -6.13
C THR A 179 55.05 20.96 -6.03
N GLU A 180 54.93 22.19 -5.54
CA GLU A 180 56.04 23.11 -5.24
C GLU A 180 56.94 22.48 -4.20
N ARG A 181 56.39 21.97 -3.09
CA ARG A 181 57.16 21.22 -2.08
C ARG A 181 57.89 20.01 -2.66
N LYS A 182 57.26 19.23 -3.56
CA LYS A 182 57.93 18.10 -4.23
C LYS A 182 59.03 18.59 -5.18
N GLN A 183 58.82 19.71 -5.88
CA GLN A 183 59.84 20.32 -6.72
C GLN A 183 61.02 20.85 -5.90
N ASP A 184 60.78 21.45 -4.73
CA ASP A 184 61.83 21.86 -3.78
C ASP A 184 62.56 20.65 -3.17
N GLU A 185 61.87 19.57 -2.82
CA GLU A 185 62.48 18.33 -2.32
C GLU A 185 63.34 17.62 -3.40
N LEU A 186 63.02 17.80 -4.69
CA LEU A 186 63.85 17.40 -5.83
C LEU A 186 65.01 18.38 -6.10
N ALA A 187 64.73 19.69 -6.14
CA ALA A 187 65.68 20.75 -6.55
C ALA A 187 66.72 21.07 -5.48
N SER A 188 66.38 20.91 -4.20
CA SER A 188 67.34 20.93 -3.09
C SER A 188 68.24 19.69 -3.04
N GLY A 189 68.03 18.71 -3.95
CA GLY A 189 68.86 17.52 -4.11
C GLY A 189 68.84 16.55 -2.93
N ARG A 190 68.00 16.80 -1.92
CA ARG A 190 68.06 16.11 -0.62
C ARG A 190 67.40 14.74 -0.65
N THR A 191 66.45 14.54 -1.55
CA THR A 191 65.83 13.23 -1.81
C THR A 191 66.45 12.61 -3.06
N GLN A 192 67.59 11.95 -2.88
CA GLN A 192 68.01 10.88 -3.79
C GLN A 192 66.94 9.78 -3.75
N VAL A 193 65.96 9.86 -4.65
CA VAL A 193 65.04 8.76 -4.95
C VAL A 193 65.88 7.67 -5.62
N ARG A 194 66.53 6.86 -4.77
CA ARG A 194 67.02 5.55 -5.16
C ARG A 194 65.79 4.78 -5.62
N LEU A 195 65.64 4.61 -6.93
CA LEU A 195 64.82 3.52 -7.47
C LEU A 195 65.22 2.27 -6.71
N ASP A 196 64.24 1.56 -6.14
CA ASP A 196 64.55 0.39 -5.33
C ASP A 196 65.34 -0.60 -6.20
N GLY A 197 66.49 -1.06 -5.71
CA GLY A 197 67.42 -1.87 -6.50
C GLY A 197 66.70 -3.08 -7.08
N LYS A 198 65.88 -3.72 -6.23
CA LYS A 198 64.98 -4.79 -6.60
C LYS A 198 64.00 -4.43 -7.71
N TRP A 199 63.40 -3.24 -7.73
CA TRP A 199 62.44 -2.90 -8.79
C TRP A 199 63.13 -2.68 -10.14
N VAL A 200 64.37 -2.18 -10.13
CA VAL A 200 65.20 -2.08 -11.35
C VAL A 200 65.64 -3.48 -11.80
N GLU A 201 66.12 -4.31 -10.87
CA GLU A 201 66.52 -5.70 -11.10
C GLU A 201 65.35 -6.58 -11.58
N ASP A 202 64.18 -6.54 -10.93
CA ASP A 202 62.96 -7.26 -11.33
C ASP A 202 62.48 -6.82 -12.73
N LYS A 203 62.61 -5.53 -13.07
CA LYS A 203 62.29 -5.00 -14.41
C LYS A 203 63.31 -5.45 -15.45
N GLU A 204 64.59 -5.48 -15.10
CA GLU A 204 65.67 -5.94 -15.99
C GLU A 204 65.63 -7.47 -16.18
N GLU A 205 65.29 -8.25 -15.15
CA GLU A 205 64.99 -9.68 -15.27
C GLU A 205 63.75 -9.91 -16.15
N ALA A 206 62.69 -9.12 -16.04
CA ALA A 206 61.52 -9.23 -16.93
C ALA A 206 61.86 -8.89 -18.39
N GLU A 207 62.69 -7.87 -18.64
CA GLU A 207 63.19 -7.55 -19.98
C GLU A 207 64.15 -8.63 -20.52
N ASN A 208 65.04 -9.17 -19.69
CA ASN A 208 65.98 -10.21 -20.13
C ASN A 208 65.27 -11.55 -20.35
N LYS A 209 64.27 -11.90 -19.53
CA LYS A 209 63.42 -13.09 -19.71
C LYS A 209 62.53 -13.00 -20.95
N THR A 210 62.10 -11.81 -21.35
CA THR A 210 61.39 -11.60 -22.63
C THR A 210 62.34 -11.60 -23.82
N ARG A 211 63.56 -11.04 -23.71
CA ARG A 211 64.63 -11.19 -24.71
C ARG A 211 65.02 -12.66 -24.92
N GLU A 212 65.25 -13.41 -23.86
CA GLU A 212 65.53 -14.86 -23.92
C GLU A 212 64.41 -15.66 -24.58
N ALA A 213 63.14 -15.31 -24.33
CA ALA A 213 62.01 -15.97 -24.97
C ALA A 213 61.99 -15.75 -26.48
N ILE A 214 62.33 -14.53 -26.93
CA ILE A 214 62.46 -14.19 -28.36
C ILE A 214 63.68 -14.89 -28.99
N GLU A 215 64.82 -14.95 -28.30
CA GLU A 215 66.01 -15.67 -28.77
C GLU A 215 65.77 -17.18 -28.89
N LYS A 216 65.10 -17.79 -27.90
CA LYS A 216 64.72 -19.20 -27.92
C LYS A 216 63.69 -19.50 -29.02
N MET A 217 62.74 -18.60 -29.28
CA MET A 217 61.83 -18.71 -30.41
C MET A 217 62.59 -18.66 -31.75
N LEU A 218 63.55 -17.75 -31.90
CA LEU A 218 64.35 -17.62 -33.12
C LEU A 218 65.23 -18.86 -33.37
N MET A 219 65.89 -19.39 -32.33
CA MET A 219 66.65 -20.65 -32.44
C MET A 219 65.77 -21.87 -32.70
N ALA A 220 64.55 -21.91 -32.14
CA ALA A 220 63.59 -22.98 -32.43
C ALA A 220 63.13 -22.94 -33.89
N GLN A 221 62.78 -21.76 -34.39
CA GLN A 221 62.41 -21.54 -35.80
C GLN A 221 63.56 -21.89 -36.76
N GLN A 222 64.81 -21.63 -36.37
CA GLN A 222 65.98 -22.02 -37.16
C GLN A 222 66.27 -23.53 -37.14
N ARG A 223 65.81 -24.26 -36.13
CA ARG A 223 65.88 -25.74 -36.07
C ARG A 223 64.73 -26.42 -36.82
N SER A 224 63.49 -25.96 -36.63
CA SER A 224 62.32 -26.48 -37.35
C SER A 224 62.32 -26.15 -38.86
N SER A 225 63.33 -25.41 -39.33
CA SER A 225 63.60 -25.18 -40.76
C SER A 225 64.52 -26.24 -41.38
N SER A 226 64.92 -27.29 -40.64
CA SER A 226 65.95 -28.24 -41.07
C SER A 226 65.56 -29.73 -41.00
N GLU A 227 64.46 -30.11 -40.34
CA GLU A 227 64.10 -31.51 -40.06
C GLU A 227 62.57 -31.70 -40.06
N GLU A 228 61.94 -31.84 -41.22
CA GLU A 228 60.57 -32.41 -41.41
C GLU A 228 60.28 -32.70 -42.91
N GLU A 229 60.33 -33.98 -43.32
CA GLU A 229 59.83 -34.54 -44.59
C GLU A 229 59.24 -35.94 -44.29
N GLU A 230 58.06 -36.27 -44.86
CA GLU A 230 57.32 -37.58 -44.80
C GLU A 230 56.85 -38.04 -43.38
N GLU A 231 55.71 -38.71 -43.10
CA GLU A 231 54.37 -39.00 -43.70
C GLU A 231 53.43 -39.33 -42.48
N GLU A 232 52.10 -39.60 -42.48
CA GLU A 232 51.09 -40.03 -43.48
C GLU A 232 49.68 -39.44 -43.14
N GLU A 233 48.64 -40.28 -42.95
CA GLU A 233 47.18 -40.02 -42.80
C GLU A 233 46.61 -40.73 -41.51
N GLU A 234 45.37 -40.64 -40.96
CA GLU A 234 44.10 -39.85 -41.07
C GLU A 234 43.18 -40.18 -39.82
N GLN A 235 42.05 -39.46 -39.63
CA GLN A 235 40.74 -39.88 -39.01
C GLN A 235 40.28 -39.56 -37.54
N VAL A 236 38.94 -39.40 -37.43
CA VAL A 236 37.96 -39.56 -36.31
C VAL A 236 37.78 -38.49 -35.18
N ALA A 237 36.99 -37.46 -35.50
CA ALA A 237 35.69 -37.05 -34.88
C ALA A 237 35.47 -36.60 -33.40
N GLU A 238 34.55 -35.61 -33.28
CA GLU A 238 33.60 -35.25 -32.19
C GLU A 238 34.04 -34.95 -30.74
N SER A 239 33.75 -33.71 -30.27
CA SER A 239 32.65 -33.48 -29.29
C SER A 239 32.33 -32.00 -28.96
N SER A 240 31.08 -31.76 -28.56
CA SER A 240 30.53 -30.63 -27.75
C SER A 240 30.74 -29.14 -28.17
N LYS A 241 29.68 -28.59 -28.78
CA LYS A 241 28.89 -27.36 -28.43
C LYS A 241 29.58 -26.00 -28.07
N PRO A 242 28.92 -24.86 -28.38
CA PRO A 242 29.61 -23.57 -28.53
C PRO A 242 29.97 -22.87 -27.20
N ALA A 243 31.12 -22.20 -27.22
CA ALA A 243 31.56 -21.29 -26.15
C ALA A 243 30.77 -19.98 -26.17
N ALA A 244 30.45 -19.44 -24.98
CA ALA A 244 29.78 -18.17 -24.84
C ALA A 244 30.68 -17.00 -25.27
N GLN A 245 30.12 -16.05 -26.02
CA GLN A 245 30.79 -14.79 -26.30
C GLN A 245 30.90 -13.96 -25.02
N ARG A 246 32.12 -13.59 -24.64
CA ARG A 246 32.39 -12.73 -23.49
C ARG A 246 32.05 -11.29 -23.87
N THR A 247 31.01 -10.72 -23.27
CA THR A 247 30.75 -9.28 -23.35
C THR A 247 31.95 -8.53 -22.77
N MET A 248 32.40 -7.50 -23.49
CA MET A 248 33.51 -6.65 -23.06
C MET A 248 32.97 -5.57 -22.11
N PHE A 249 33.70 -5.30 -21.03
CA PHE A 249 33.30 -4.31 -20.03
C PHE A 249 33.50 -2.88 -20.55
N GLY A 250 32.50 -2.02 -20.39
CA GLY A 250 32.55 -0.58 -20.64
C GLY A 250 31.88 -0.14 -21.95
N TRP A 251 31.12 0.97 -21.86
CA TRP A 251 30.30 1.58 -22.91
C TRP A 251 29.05 0.77 -23.33
N ASP A 252 28.01 0.79 -22.48
CA ASP A 252 26.58 1.08 -22.82
C ASP A 252 25.63 0.78 -21.63
N ASP A 253 25.85 1.40 -20.45
CA ASP A 253 25.06 1.14 -19.22
C ASP A 253 25.20 2.28 -18.17
N GLU A 254 24.80 3.51 -18.50
CA GLU A 254 24.96 4.68 -17.61
C GLU A 254 23.75 5.67 -17.59
N ASP A 255 22.56 5.28 -18.08
CA ASP A 255 21.40 6.21 -18.24
C ASP A 255 20.01 5.61 -17.87
N ASP A 256 19.94 4.41 -17.26
CA ASP A 256 18.66 3.74 -16.90
C ASP A 256 18.33 3.71 -15.38
N GLU A 257 19.23 4.15 -14.48
CA GLU A 257 19.02 4.06 -13.01
C GLU A 257 18.10 5.14 -12.39
N PHE A 258 17.54 6.08 -13.17
CA PHE A 258 16.80 7.22 -12.61
C PHE A 258 15.33 6.93 -12.22
N MET A 259 14.74 5.78 -12.60
CA MET A 259 13.30 5.52 -12.41
C MET A 259 12.97 4.12 -11.87
N SER A 260 13.23 3.90 -10.58
CA SER A 260 12.60 2.81 -9.80
C SER A 260 12.05 3.34 -8.47
N ASP A 261 10.79 3.77 -8.49
CA ASP A 261 10.03 4.11 -7.28
C ASP A 261 9.72 2.82 -6.49
N SER A 262 10.11 2.76 -5.22
CA SER A 262 9.95 1.58 -4.37
C SER A 262 9.55 1.99 -2.96
N GLU A 263 8.30 1.77 -2.60
CA GLU A 263 7.72 2.10 -1.30
C GLU A 263 8.27 1.16 -0.20
N GLU A 264 9.06 1.70 0.74
CA GLU A 264 9.46 0.96 1.95
C GLU A 264 8.35 1.02 3.03
N GLU A 265 7.67 -0.11 3.25
CA GLU A 265 6.83 -0.36 4.43
C GLU A 265 7.74 -0.58 5.68
N GLU A 266 7.90 0.47 6.50
CA GLU A 266 8.69 0.40 7.74
C GLU A 266 7.90 -0.32 8.86
N ASP A 267 8.23 -1.59 9.09
CA ASP A 267 7.51 -2.50 9.99
C ASP A 267 7.81 -2.20 11.49
N ILE A 268 6.92 -1.46 12.15
CA ILE A 268 7.14 -0.96 13.52
C ILE A 268 6.91 -2.05 14.58
N SER A 269 8.01 -2.64 15.04
CA SER A 269 8.04 -3.68 16.09
C SER A 269 7.34 -3.28 17.41
N GLU A 270 6.67 -4.25 18.06
CA GLU A 270 5.70 -4.04 19.16
C GLU A 270 6.28 -3.82 20.58
N GLU A 271 7.58 -3.51 20.72
CA GLU A 271 8.31 -3.50 22.00
C GLU A 271 8.71 -2.10 22.56
N ASP A 272 7.83 -1.09 22.48
CA ASP A 272 7.92 0.06 23.39
C ASP A 272 6.56 0.54 23.91
N LYS A 273 6.29 0.25 25.19
CA LYS A 273 5.01 0.54 25.89
C LYS A 273 5.31 1.27 27.20
N PRO A 274 5.32 2.63 27.22
CA PRO A 274 5.60 3.39 28.43
C PRO A 274 4.53 3.14 29.51
N LYS A 275 4.98 2.70 30.69
CA LYS A 275 4.15 2.41 31.87
C LYS A 275 3.50 3.69 32.41
N PHE A 276 2.23 3.93 32.08
CA PHE A 276 1.47 5.05 32.63
C PHE A 276 0.95 4.75 34.04
N GLU A 277 1.62 5.27 35.08
CA GLU A 277 1.14 5.17 36.46
C GLU A 277 -0.11 6.06 36.69
N GLY A 278 -1.22 5.42 37.04
CA GLY A 278 -2.52 6.09 37.16
C GLY A 278 -2.63 7.02 38.38
N LYS A 279 -2.56 8.34 38.16
CA LYS A 279 -2.82 9.32 39.22
C LYS A 279 -4.30 9.43 39.58
N GLY A 280 -4.61 9.07 40.83
CA GLY A 280 -5.52 9.80 41.73
C GLY A 280 -7.00 9.84 41.36
N LYS A 281 -7.84 9.11 42.12
CA LYS A 281 -9.30 9.26 42.09
C LYS A 281 -9.70 10.64 42.61
N GLY A 282 -10.34 11.46 41.78
CA GLY A 282 -11.08 12.64 42.24
C GLY A 282 -12.29 12.22 43.07
N LYS A 283 -12.38 12.69 44.31
CA LYS A 283 -13.48 12.41 45.24
C LYS A 283 -14.56 13.50 45.05
N ALA A 284 -15.77 13.10 44.69
CA ALA A 284 -16.90 14.04 44.65
C ALA A 284 -17.35 14.42 46.07
N VAL A 285 -17.89 15.63 46.18
CA VAL A 285 -18.66 16.19 47.31
C VAL A 285 -20.01 16.60 46.75
#